data_AF-A0A953CDV9-F1
#
_entry.id   AF-A0A953CDV9-F1
#
_cell.length_a   1.000
_cell.length_b   1.000
_cell.length_c   1.000
_cell.angle_alpha   90.00
_cell.angle_beta   90.00
_cell.angle_gamma   90.00
#
_symmetry.space_group_name_H-M   'P 1'
#
loop_
_entity.id
_entity.type
_entity.pdbx_description
1 polymer ?
#
loop_
_entity_poly.entity_id
_entity_poly.type
_entity_poly.pdbx_seq_one_letter_code
_entity_poly.pdbx_strand_id
1 'polypeptide(L)'
;MLEEKLRGIHALVGQLVTDINEIELGWYFIYGAFVFPAPKPITDAIFNFQNIGNRQRQLVMTVAGALYPDDHPVIEFLGKLKSETDLLIGRRNAVVHSGIFIQQSAPPKITAAGIGKPSKLKDKDIESELRDCIKVADRLVHVIFNFLNTMEFQVGRLEHELPRPPKLRDEWINPLSQSPEGGAPQSPKRGGK
;
A
#
# COMPACT_ATOMS: atom_id res chain seq x y z
N MET A 1 23.93 6.68 -24.20
CA MET A 1 23.00 7.57 -23.46
C MET A 1 21.61 6.96 -23.29
N LEU A 2 20.84 6.67 -24.35
CA LEU A 2 19.48 6.10 -24.18
C LEU A 2 19.45 4.68 -23.59
N GLU A 3 20.39 3.81 -23.94
CA GLU A 3 20.49 2.47 -23.35
C GLU A 3 20.84 2.50 -21.86
N GLU A 4 21.72 3.41 -21.46
CA GLU A 4 22.08 3.64 -20.07
C GLU A 4 20.89 4.19 -19.28
N LYS A 5 20.14 5.13 -19.86
CA LYS A 5 18.88 5.61 -19.30
C LYS A 5 17.85 4.47 -19.15
N LEU A 6 17.73 3.60 -20.15
CA LEU A 6 16.84 2.43 -20.08
C LEU A 6 17.27 1.45 -18.96
N ARG A 7 18.57 1.19 -18.79
CA ARG A 7 19.08 0.40 -17.65
C ARG A 7 18.74 1.05 -16.32
N GLY A 8 18.89 2.38 -16.21
CA GLY A 8 18.49 3.14 -15.02
C GLY A 8 17.00 3.00 -14.71
N ILE A 9 16.14 3.05 -15.74
CA ILE A 9 14.70 2.82 -15.59
C ILE A 9 14.41 1.40 -15.09
N HIS A 10 15.06 0.37 -15.64
CA HIS A 10 14.87 -1.00 -15.14
C HIS A 10 15.33 -1.18 -13.69
N ALA A 11 16.42 -0.51 -13.27
CA ALA A 11 16.84 -0.49 -11.89
C ALA A 11 15.78 0.14 -10.96
N LEU A 12 15.17 1.26 -11.39
CA LEU A 12 14.08 1.91 -10.66
C LEU A 12 12.82 1.03 -10.58
N VAL A 13 12.49 0.27 -11.63
CA VAL A 13 11.41 -0.73 -11.59
C VAL A 13 11.70 -1.79 -10.52
N GLY A 14 12.94 -2.30 -10.47
CA GLY A 14 13.39 -3.26 -9.47
C GLY A 14 13.23 -2.72 -8.05
N GLN A 15 13.69 -1.50 -7.79
CA GLN A 15 13.54 -0.82 -6.50
C GLN A 15 12.07 -0.71 -6.09
N LEU A 16 11.22 -0.17 -6.97
CA LEU A 16 9.80 0.00 -6.68
C LEU A 16 9.10 -1.34 -6.34
N VAL A 17 9.49 -2.44 -6.98
CA VAL A 17 8.95 -3.77 -6.64
C VAL A 17 9.37 -4.20 -5.24
N THR A 18 10.62 -3.96 -4.86
CA THR A 18 11.12 -4.23 -3.50
C THR A 18 10.36 -3.41 -2.46
N ASP A 19 10.23 -2.10 -2.66
CA ASP A 19 9.55 -1.21 -1.70
C ASP A 19 8.09 -1.60 -1.51
N ILE A 20 7.40 -2.02 -2.58
CA ILE A 20 6.02 -2.51 -2.46
C ILE A 20 5.95 -3.83 -1.68
N ASN A 21 6.91 -4.73 -1.86
CA ASN A 21 6.95 -5.95 -1.06
C ASN A 21 7.13 -5.64 0.44
N GLU A 22 7.90 -4.61 0.78
CA GLU A 22 8.01 -4.13 2.17
C GLU A 22 6.69 -3.57 2.71
N ILE A 23 5.93 -2.84 1.88
CA ILE A 23 4.58 -2.37 2.25
C ILE A 23 3.64 -3.56 2.52
N GLU A 24 3.62 -4.57 1.65
CA GLU A 24 2.79 -5.76 1.82
C GLU A 24 3.20 -6.57 3.08
N LEU A 25 4.50 -6.64 3.38
CA LEU A 25 5.00 -7.20 4.63
C LEU A 25 4.53 -6.38 5.86
N GLY A 26 4.52 -5.05 5.74
CA GLY A 26 3.98 -4.16 6.76
C GLY A 26 2.50 -4.43 7.06
N TRP A 27 1.68 -4.67 6.03
CA TRP A 27 0.27 -5.07 6.20
C TRP A 27 0.13 -6.41 6.94
N TYR A 28 1.00 -7.38 6.66
CA TYR A 28 1.06 -8.63 7.40
C TYR A 28 1.38 -8.40 8.89
N PHE A 29 2.33 -7.51 9.21
CA PHE A 29 2.64 -7.18 10.60
C PHE A 29 1.49 -6.48 11.32
N ILE A 30 0.75 -5.59 10.65
CA ILE A 30 -0.46 -4.97 11.21
C ILE A 30 -1.50 -6.05 11.55
N TYR A 31 -1.73 -6.97 10.61
CA TYR A 31 -2.63 -8.10 10.85
C TYR A 31 -2.20 -8.94 12.06
N GLY A 32 -0.92 -9.33 12.10
CA GLY A 32 -0.34 -10.10 13.20
C GLY A 32 -0.50 -9.41 14.55
N ALA A 33 -0.34 -8.08 14.59
CA ALA A 33 -0.56 -7.29 15.81
C ALA A 33 -2.04 -7.31 16.25
N PHE A 34 -2.98 -7.20 15.32
CA PHE A 34 -4.41 -7.22 15.64
C PHE A 34 -4.92 -8.57 16.15
N VAL A 35 -4.34 -9.67 15.67
CA VAL A 35 -4.75 -11.02 16.10
C VAL A 35 -3.91 -11.58 17.24
N PHE A 36 -2.93 -10.83 17.75
CA PHE A 36 -2.14 -11.26 18.90
C PHE A 36 -3.06 -11.54 20.12
N PRO A 37 -2.88 -12.65 20.85
CA PRO A 37 -1.75 -13.59 20.86
C PRO A 37 -1.92 -14.87 20.01
N ALA A 38 -2.71 -14.84 18.92
CA ALA A 38 -2.90 -16.02 18.08
C ALA A 38 -1.56 -16.66 17.65
N PRO A 39 -1.45 -18.00 17.69
CA PRO A 39 -0.25 -18.70 17.24
C PRO A 39 0.12 -18.34 15.80
N LYS A 40 1.41 -18.04 15.57
CA LYS A 40 1.93 -17.67 14.24
C LYS A 40 1.47 -18.58 13.10
N PRO A 41 1.46 -19.93 13.23
CA PRO A 41 1.00 -20.79 12.14
C PRO A 41 -0.45 -20.55 11.72
N ILE A 42 -1.32 -20.16 12.66
CA ILE A 42 -2.73 -19.83 12.39
C ILE A 42 -2.82 -18.46 11.70
N THR A 43 -2.09 -17.47 12.22
CA THR A 43 -1.98 -16.13 11.61
C THR A 43 -1.52 -16.24 10.15
N ASP A 44 -0.46 -17.01 9.89
CA ASP A 44 0.07 -17.24 8.55
C ASP A 44 -0.95 -17.93 7.65
N ALA A 45 -1.61 -18.99 8.14
CA ALA A 45 -2.58 -19.75 7.35
C ALA A 45 -3.75 -18.87 6.90
N ILE A 46 -4.31 -18.05 7.81
CA ILE A 46 -5.44 -17.16 7.49
C ILE A 46 -5.02 -16.07 6.51
N PHE A 47 -3.88 -15.43 6.76
CA PHE A 47 -3.41 -14.32 5.91
C PHE A 47 -3.02 -14.81 4.50
N ASN A 48 -2.35 -15.96 4.40
CA ASN A 48 -1.93 -16.54 3.12
C ASN A 48 -3.07 -17.19 2.34
N PHE A 49 -4.17 -17.57 3.01
CA PHE A 49 -5.40 -17.99 2.32
C PHE A 49 -5.95 -16.88 1.41
N GLN A 50 -5.74 -15.62 1.79
CA GLN A 50 -5.99 -14.47 0.92
C GLN A 50 -4.77 -14.24 0.00
N ASN A 51 -4.64 -15.01 -1.07
CA ASN A 51 -3.48 -14.94 -1.98
C ASN A 51 -3.37 -13.67 -2.85
N ILE A 52 -4.18 -12.63 -2.58
CA ILE A 52 -4.21 -11.37 -3.33
C ILE A 52 -4.07 -10.22 -2.34
N GLY A 53 -3.10 -9.33 -2.54
CA GLY A 53 -2.80 -8.21 -1.63
C GLY A 53 -4.02 -7.35 -1.26
N ASN A 54 -4.90 -7.03 -2.21
CA ASN A 54 -6.14 -6.28 -1.90
C ASN A 54 -7.06 -7.05 -0.93
N ARG A 55 -7.14 -8.38 -1.04
CA ARG A 55 -7.92 -9.20 -0.10
C ARG A 55 -7.25 -9.29 1.26
N GLN A 56 -5.92 -9.34 1.31
CA GLN A 56 -5.16 -9.28 2.57
C GLN A 56 -5.40 -7.96 3.30
N ARG A 57 -5.31 -6.83 2.60
CA ARG A 57 -5.65 -5.51 3.18
C ARG A 57 -7.11 -5.43 3.62
N GLN A 58 -8.03 -5.99 2.85
CA GLN A 58 -9.44 -6.06 3.26
C GLN A 58 -9.65 -6.90 4.52
N LEU A 59 -8.93 -8.03 4.65
CA LEU A 59 -8.92 -8.83 5.87
C LEU A 59 -8.44 -8.00 7.07
N VAL A 60 -7.37 -7.22 6.91
CA VAL A 60 -6.88 -6.31 7.97
C VAL A 60 -7.96 -5.30 8.37
N MET A 61 -8.62 -4.67 7.40
CA MET A 61 -9.73 -3.74 7.67
C MET A 61 -10.88 -4.41 8.42
N THR A 62 -11.26 -5.63 8.01
CA THR A 62 -12.33 -6.39 8.66
C THR A 62 -11.99 -6.73 10.10
N VAL A 63 -10.75 -7.16 10.37
CA VAL A 63 -10.29 -7.43 11.74
C VAL A 63 -10.26 -6.14 12.55
N ALA A 64 -9.77 -5.04 11.98
CA ALA A 64 -9.76 -3.75 12.66
C ALA A 64 -11.17 -3.29 13.05
N GLY A 65 -12.15 -3.39 12.15
CA GLY A 65 -13.55 -3.04 12.44
C GLY A 65 -14.23 -3.93 13.48
N ALA A 66 -13.70 -5.14 13.72
CA ALA A 66 -14.16 -5.98 14.83
C ALA A 66 -13.51 -5.60 16.17
N LEU A 67 -12.36 -4.92 16.15
CA LEU A 67 -11.57 -4.57 17.32
C LEU A 67 -11.81 -3.14 17.80
N TYR A 68 -12.12 -2.21 16.90
CA TYR A 68 -12.30 -0.79 17.18
C TYR A 68 -13.70 -0.32 16.76
N PRO A 69 -14.29 0.66 17.45
CA PRO A 69 -15.47 1.38 16.98
C PRO A 69 -15.26 2.01 15.59
N ASP A 70 -16.35 2.17 14.82
CA ASP A 70 -16.29 2.70 13.44
C ASP A 70 -15.67 4.11 13.35
N ASP A 71 -15.83 4.93 14.38
CA ASP A 71 -15.29 6.29 14.48
C ASP A 71 -13.87 6.36 15.07
N HIS A 72 -13.26 5.21 15.38
CA HIS A 72 -11.94 5.17 15.98
C HIS A 72 -10.86 5.65 14.99
N PRO A 73 -9.90 6.50 15.41
CA PRO A 73 -8.87 7.06 14.52
C PRO A 73 -8.05 6.02 13.74
N VAL A 74 -7.89 4.81 14.29
CA VAL A 74 -7.24 3.67 13.61
C VAL A 74 -8.00 3.25 12.35
N ILE A 75 -9.34 3.22 12.40
CA ILE A 75 -10.16 2.83 11.24
C ILE A 75 -9.97 3.83 10.11
N GLU A 76 -10.00 5.13 10.43
CA GLU A 76 -9.75 6.19 9.45
C GLU A 76 -8.33 6.08 8.85
N PHE A 77 -7.32 5.89 9.72
CA PHE A 77 -5.92 5.73 9.30
C PHE A 77 -5.74 4.55 8.35
N LEU A 78 -6.24 3.36 8.72
CA LEU A 78 -6.10 2.16 7.89
C LEU A 78 -6.86 2.31 6.58
N GLY A 79 -8.00 2.98 6.58
CA GLY A 79 -8.75 3.31 5.36
C GLY A 79 -7.92 4.16 4.39
N LYS A 80 -7.28 5.23 4.88
CA LYS A 80 -6.38 6.09 4.09
C LYS A 80 -5.16 5.31 3.59
N LEU A 81 -4.51 4.56 4.48
CA LEU A 81 -3.34 3.74 4.17
C LEU A 81 -3.65 2.71 3.06
N LYS A 82 -4.81 2.04 3.15
CA LYS A 82 -5.28 1.09 2.13
C LYS A 82 -5.47 1.79 0.79
N SER A 83 -6.16 2.93 0.78
CA SER A 83 -6.42 3.70 -0.44
C SER A 83 -5.12 4.12 -1.14
N GLU A 84 -4.14 4.65 -0.39
CA GLU A 84 -2.86 5.06 -0.94
C GLU A 84 -2.02 3.87 -1.43
N THR A 85 -2.05 2.74 -0.70
CA THR A 85 -1.40 1.49 -1.12
C THR A 85 -1.99 0.95 -2.42
N ASP A 86 -3.32 0.91 -2.53
CA ASP A 86 -4.02 0.42 -3.73
C ASP A 86 -3.73 1.31 -4.95
N LEU A 87 -3.66 2.63 -4.74
CA LEU A 87 -3.27 3.58 -5.79
C LEU A 87 -1.83 3.32 -6.26
N LEU A 88 -0.88 3.15 -5.34
CA LEU A 88 0.51 2.85 -5.66
C LEU A 88 0.65 1.52 -6.42
N ILE A 89 -0.05 0.47 -5.99
CA ILE A 89 -0.06 -0.83 -6.68
C ILE A 89 -0.63 -0.69 -8.09
N GLY A 90 -1.70 0.10 -8.26
CA GLY A 90 -2.25 0.41 -9.58
C GLY A 90 -1.22 1.07 -10.50
N ARG A 91 -0.43 2.01 -9.98
CA ARG A 91 0.67 2.67 -10.70
C ARG A 91 1.79 1.70 -11.02
N ARG A 92 2.26 0.91 -10.05
CA ARG A 92 3.31 -0.11 -10.28
C ARG A 92 2.89 -1.14 -11.30
N ASN A 93 1.65 -1.62 -11.26
CA ASN A 93 1.16 -2.59 -12.25
C ASN A 93 1.17 -2.01 -13.66
N ALA A 94 0.92 -0.70 -13.82
CA ALA A 94 1.07 -0.05 -15.11
C ALA A 94 2.52 -0.07 -15.60
N VAL A 95 3.51 0.04 -14.70
CA VAL A 95 4.93 -0.04 -15.05
C VAL A 95 5.38 -1.47 -15.33
N VAL A 96 5.16 -2.39 -14.40
CA VAL A 96 5.66 -3.77 -14.46
C VAL A 96 5.06 -4.56 -15.62
N HIS A 97 3.80 -4.27 -15.99
CA HIS A 97 3.14 -4.96 -17.11
C HIS A 97 3.22 -4.19 -18.43
N SER A 98 3.97 -3.08 -18.50
CA SER A 98 4.28 -2.41 -19.75
C SER A 98 5.66 -2.84 -20.26
N GLY A 99 5.79 -3.07 -21.56
CA GLY A 99 7.09 -3.15 -22.21
C GLY A 99 7.69 -1.76 -22.31
N ILE A 100 8.85 -1.54 -21.69
CA ILE A 100 9.61 -0.29 -21.76
C ILE A 100 10.81 -0.50 -22.69
N PHE A 101 10.90 0.29 -23.75
CA PHE A 101 11.93 0.11 -24.78
C PHE A 101 12.28 1.42 -25.47
N ILE A 102 13.40 1.41 -26.22
CA ILE A 102 13.78 2.51 -27.09
C ILE A 102 13.00 2.39 -28.39
N GLN A 103 12.13 3.36 -28.64
CA GLN A 103 11.48 3.53 -29.93
C GLN A 103 12.45 4.20 -30.90
N GLN A 104 12.68 3.55 -32.04
CA GLN A 104 13.50 4.06 -33.14
C GLN A 104 12.71 5.10 -33.95
N SER A 105 12.38 6.24 -33.33
CA SER A 105 11.81 7.42 -33.99
C SER A 105 12.89 8.45 -34.31
N ALA A 106 12.54 9.55 -34.98
CA ALA A 106 13.41 10.70 -35.17
C ALA A 106 12.88 11.90 -34.35
N PRO A 107 13.43 12.23 -33.16
CA PRO A 107 14.56 11.56 -32.48
C PRO A 107 14.15 10.26 -31.75
N PRO A 108 15.09 9.34 -31.46
CA PRO A 108 14.79 8.13 -30.69
C PRO A 108 14.39 8.48 -29.27
N LYS A 109 13.42 7.76 -28.70
CA LYS A 109 12.90 8.01 -27.35
C LYS A 109 12.57 6.74 -26.60
N ILE A 110 12.62 6.78 -25.27
CA ILE A 110 12.12 5.69 -24.43
C ILE A 110 10.60 5.80 -24.36
N THR A 111 9.90 4.70 -24.61
CA THR A 111 8.44 4.63 -24.58
C THR A 111 7.98 3.40 -23.84
N ALA A 112 6.72 3.42 -23.39
CA ALA A 112 6.03 2.25 -22.85
C ALA A 112 4.93 1.79 -23.81
N ALA A 113 4.79 0.48 -24.01
CA ALA A 113 3.66 -0.12 -24.73
C ALA A 113 3.08 -1.28 -23.93
N GLY A 114 1.77 -1.48 -24.02
CA GLY A 114 1.10 -2.66 -23.49
C GLY A 114 0.92 -3.72 -24.58
N ILE A 115 0.85 -4.99 -24.17
CA ILE A 115 0.50 -6.08 -25.07
C ILE A 115 -1.00 -5.99 -25.36
N GLY A 116 -1.36 -5.56 -26.57
CA GLY A 116 -2.75 -5.47 -27.05
C GLY A 116 -3.55 -4.22 -26.65
N LYS A 117 -3.12 -3.45 -25.65
CA LYS A 117 -3.72 -2.15 -25.28
C LYS A 117 -2.65 -1.07 -25.10
N PRO A 118 -2.94 0.22 -25.38
CA PRO A 118 -2.01 1.30 -25.08
C PRO A 118 -1.60 1.29 -23.60
N SER A 119 -0.30 1.44 -23.33
CA SER A 119 0.19 1.56 -21.96
C SER A 119 -0.34 2.85 -21.32
N LYS A 120 -0.71 2.78 -20.03
CA LYS A 120 -1.03 3.97 -19.22
C LYS A 120 0.18 4.91 -19.03
N LEU A 121 1.36 4.49 -19.47
CA LEU A 121 2.61 5.24 -19.41
C LEU A 121 3.03 5.81 -20.77
N LYS A 122 2.28 5.57 -21.84
CA LYS A 122 2.68 5.88 -23.23
C LYS A 122 3.14 7.34 -23.43
N ASP A 123 2.51 8.28 -22.75
CA ASP A 123 2.77 9.72 -22.89
C ASP A 123 3.35 10.36 -21.61
N LYS A 124 3.89 9.53 -20.71
CA LYS A 124 4.47 9.98 -19.43
C LYS A 124 5.99 9.96 -19.48
N ASP A 125 6.61 10.82 -18.67
CA ASP A 125 8.00 10.60 -18.27
C ASP A 125 8.05 9.40 -17.31
N ILE A 126 8.45 8.25 -17.85
CA ILE A 126 8.52 6.97 -17.13
C ILE A 126 9.47 7.07 -15.93
N GLU A 127 10.59 7.78 -16.08
CA GLU A 127 11.58 7.90 -15.02
C GLU A 127 11.04 8.75 -13.87
N SER A 128 10.42 9.90 -14.19
CA SER A 128 9.78 10.74 -13.17
C SER A 128 8.66 10.00 -12.45
N GLU A 129 7.80 9.31 -13.20
CA GLU A 129 6.68 8.52 -12.63
C GLU A 129 7.20 7.44 -11.67
N LEU A 130 8.28 6.74 -12.03
CA LEU A 130 8.93 5.74 -11.18
C LEU A 130 9.50 6.35 -9.90
N ARG A 131 10.23 7.46 -10.00
CA ARG A 131 10.77 8.17 -8.83
C ARG A 131 9.68 8.65 -7.90
N ASP A 132 8.56 9.12 -8.44
CA ASP A 132 7.41 9.52 -7.64
C ASP A 132 6.71 8.33 -6.99
N CYS A 133 6.65 7.17 -7.65
CA CYS A 133 6.15 5.94 -7.03
C CYS A 133 7.06 5.50 -5.86
N ILE A 134 8.37 5.52 -6.04
CA ILE A 134 9.35 5.15 -5.00
C ILE A 134 9.21 6.08 -3.78
N LYS A 135 9.15 7.40 -3.98
CA LYS A 135 8.91 8.35 -2.87
C LYS A 135 7.63 8.06 -2.10
N VAL A 136 6.55 7.72 -2.81
CA VAL A 136 5.29 7.33 -2.16
C VAL A 136 5.46 6.02 -1.40
N ALA A 137 6.17 5.04 -1.97
CA ALA A 137 6.43 3.75 -1.34
C ALA A 137 7.23 3.93 -0.04
N ASP A 138 8.33 4.67 -0.08
CA ASP A 138 9.16 5.00 1.08
C ASP A 138 8.32 5.63 2.19
N ARG A 139 7.48 6.63 1.86
CA ARG A 139 6.60 7.26 2.84
C ARG A 139 5.63 6.25 3.46
N LEU A 140 5.01 5.38 2.66
CA LEU A 140 4.07 4.38 3.15
C LEU A 140 4.74 3.36 4.08
N VAL A 141 5.95 2.91 3.74
CA VAL A 141 6.78 2.05 4.60
C VAL A 141 6.99 2.72 5.97
N HIS A 142 7.48 3.97 5.98
CA HIS A 142 7.71 4.71 7.22
C HIS A 142 6.42 4.88 8.04
N VAL A 143 5.31 5.22 7.38
CA VAL A 143 4.00 5.37 8.03
C VAL A 143 3.56 4.07 8.70
N ILE A 144 3.71 2.93 8.02
CA ILE A 144 3.33 1.61 8.55
C ILE A 144 4.19 1.24 9.76
N PHE A 145 5.52 1.35 9.64
CA PHE A 145 6.41 0.97 10.73
C PHE A 145 6.30 1.90 11.93
N ASN A 146 6.05 3.20 11.72
CA ASN A 146 5.75 4.12 12.81
C ASN A 146 4.45 3.73 13.54
N PHE A 147 3.40 3.37 12.80
CA PHE A 147 2.15 2.89 13.40
C PHE A 147 2.36 1.61 14.22
N LEU A 148 3.08 0.62 13.68
CA LEU A 148 3.42 -0.60 14.40
C LEU A 148 4.20 -0.33 15.69
N ASN A 149 5.16 0.59 15.66
CA ASN A 149 5.95 0.97 16.83
C ASN A 149 5.15 1.71 17.92
N THR A 150 3.95 2.19 17.59
CA THR A 150 3.06 2.86 18.54
C THR A 150 2.04 1.92 19.18
N MET A 151 1.95 0.67 18.72
CA MET A 151 1.06 -0.31 19.31
C MET A 151 1.63 -0.87 20.62
N GLU A 152 0.79 -0.87 21.65
CA GLU A 152 1.04 -1.48 22.95
C GLU A 152 0.11 -2.68 23.16
N PHE A 153 0.72 -3.84 23.35
CA PHE A 153 -0.01 -5.09 23.53
C PHE A 153 -0.39 -5.26 24.99
N GLN A 154 -1.69 -5.40 25.25
CA GLN A 154 -2.18 -5.75 26.58
C GLN A 154 -2.30 -7.27 26.70
N VAL A 155 -1.44 -7.89 27.52
CA VAL A 155 -1.56 -9.33 27.82
C VAL A 155 -2.64 -9.52 28.88
N GLY A 156 -3.88 -9.75 28.45
CA GLY A 156 -4.95 -10.23 29.33
C GLY A 156 -4.82 -11.73 29.61
N ARG A 157 -5.29 -12.19 30.78
CA ARG A 157 -5.43 -13.64 31.07
C ARG A 157 -6.45 -14.23 30.09
N LEU A 158 -6.01 -15.17 29.26
CA LEU A 158 -6.80 -15.90 28.27
C LEU A 158 -7.77 -16.87 28.96
N GLU A 159 -8.88 -16.36 29.47
CA GLU A 159 -10.05 -17.18 29.79
C GLU A 159 -11.27 -16.50 29.15
N HIS A 160 -11.51 -16.81 27.88
CA HIS A 160 -12.76 -16.53 27.14
C HIS A 160 -13.05 -15.10 26.63
N GLU A 161 -12.17 -14.12 26.81
CA GLU A 161 -12.35 -12.79 26.21
C GLU A 161 -11.81 -12.70 24.77
N LEU A 162 -12.52 -11.97 23.89
CA LEU A 162 -12.01 -11.56 22.58
C LEU A 162 -10.64 -10.86 22.75
N PRO A 163 -9.72 -10.99 21.77
CA PRO A 163 -8.46 -10.27 21.83
C PRO A 163 -8.75 -8.78 22.01
N ARG A 164 -8.15 -8.19 23.06
CA ARG A 164 -8.28 -6.76 23.30
C ARG A 164 -7.53 -6.02 22.19
N PRO A 165 -8.09 -4.96 21.60
CA PRO A 165 -7.38 -4.17 20.61
C PRO A 165 -6.04 -3.71 21.19
N PRO A 166 -4.95 -3.72 20.40
CA PRO A 166 -3.73 -3.03 20.78
C PRO A 166 -4.07 -1.57 21.12
N LYS A 167 -3.54 -1.08 22.24
CA LYS A 167 -3.66 0.35 22.54
C LYS A 167 -2.62 1.10 21.73
N LEU A 168 -2.97 2.28 21.25
CA LEU A 168 -1.97 3.21 20.75
C LEU A 168 -1.38 3.97 21.94
N ARG A 169 -0.11 4.34 21.87
CA ARG A 169 0.50 5.29 22.80
C ARG A 169 -0.33 6.58 22.83
N ASP A 170 -0.47 7.18 24.01
CA ASP A 170 -1.31 8.38 24.25
C ASP A 170 -0.96 9.57 23.34
N GLU A 171 0.27 9.61 22.81
CA GLU A 171 0.79 10.66 21.93
C GLU A 171 0.65 10.35 20.42
N TRP A 172 -0.01 9.25 20.04
CA TRP A 172 -0.13 8.90 18.62
C TRP A 172 -0.99 9.91 17.86
N ILE A 173 -0.37 10.51 16.84
CA ILE A 173 -1.04 11.39 15.87
C ILE A 173 -1.07 10.67 14.55
N ASN A 174 -2.24 10.61 13.91
CA ASN A 174 -2.41 10.04 12.58
C ASN A 174 -1.48 10.75 11.57
N PRO A 175 -0.42 10.09 11.05
CA PRO A 175 0.52 10.76 10.15
C PRO A 175 -0.09 11.07 8.77
N LEU A 176 -1.25 10.48 8.46
CA LEU A 176 -2.01 10.69 7.23
C LEU A 176 -3.14 11.72 7.41
N SER A 177 -3.33 12.31 8.59
CA SER A 177 -4.30 13.40 8.79
C SER A 177 -3.73 14.79 8.48
N GLN A 178 -2.41 14.93 8.38
CA GLN A 178 -1.73 16.23 8.20
C GLN A 178 -1.25 16.54 6.77
N SER A 179 -1.65 15.76 5.76
CA SER A 179 -1.30 16.11 4.36
C SER A 179 -1.95 17.46 3.98
N PRO A 180 -1.17 18.48 3.60
CA PRO A 180 -1.71 19.73 3.11
C PRO A 180 -2.32 19.49 1.72
N GLU A 181 -3.59 19.86 1.57
CA GLU A 181 -4.35 20.11 0.34
C GLU A 181 -4.07 19.23 -0.90
N GLY A 182 -5.07 18.44 -1.31
CA GLY A 182 -5.28 18.15 -2.73
C GLY A 182 -5.84 16.78 -3.10
N GLY A 183 -7.17 16.67 -3.13
CA GLY A 183 -7.85 15.74 -4.05
C GLY A 183 -8.48 14.49 -3.44
N ALA A 184 -9.49 14.66 -2.59
CA ALA A 184 -10.50 13.62 -2.44
C ALA A 184 -11.27 13.47 -3.77
N PRO A 185 -11.39 12.27 -4.38
CA PRO A 185 -12.37 12.05 -5.43
C PRO A 185 -13.75 12.25 -4.83
N GLN A 186 -14.51 13.22 -5.34
CA GLN A 186 -15.90 13.40 -4.97
C GLN A 186 -16.66 12.10 -5.26
N SER A 187 -17.21 11.49 -4.22
CA SER A 187 -18.14 10.38 -4.34
C SER A 187 -19.27 10.75 -5.30
N PRO A 188 -19.66 9.86 -6.23
CA PRO A 188 -20.77 10.15 -7.14
C PRO A 188 -22.04 10.33 -6.31
N LYS A 189 -22.68 11.50 -6.45
CA LYS A 189 -24.02 11.77 -5.91
C LYS A 189 -24.95 10.65 -6.38
N ARG A 190 -25.45 9.84 -5.45
CA ARG A 190 -26.58 8.94 -5.73
C ARG A 190 -27.75 9.82 -6.13
N GLY A 191 -28.06 9.83 -7.44
CA GLY A 191 -29.27 10.43 -7.96
C GLY A 191 -30.47 9.64 -7.46
N GLY A 192 -31.25 10.26 -6.58
CA GLY A 192 -32.59 9.80 -6.27
C GLY A 192 -33.51 10.07 -7.47
N LYS A 193 -34.17 9.02 -7.92
CA LYS A 193 -35.53 9.07 -8.45
C LYS A 193 -36.29 7.89 -7.84
#